data_AF-A0A959ZHK8-F1
#
_entry.id   AF-A0A959ZHK8-F1
#
_cell.length_a   1.000
_cell.length_b   1.000
_cell.length_c   1.000
_cell.angle_alpha   90.00
_cell.angle_beta   90.00
_cell.angle_gamma   90.00
#
_symmetry.space_group_name_H-M   'P 1'
#
loop_
_entity.id
_entity.type
_entity.pdbx_description
1 polymer ?
#
loop_
_entity_poly.entity_id
_entity_poly.type
_entity_poly.pdbx_seq_one_letter_code
_entity_poly.pdbx_strand_id
1 'polypeptide(L)'
;MSDASTDFIAVQVPARYVTRVYELISRLEREDAEISDAENAPPAPALTKELVARMYRESKESHEQLMLYLADHAGEWQTTREIAKALGEKRGTVGAYLSTFSRRATNRYGGVKPWESRDIADGSQVEHRMTPEVAEWVKEASAKVGS
;
A
#
# COMPACT_ATOMS: atom_id res chain seq x y z
N MET A 1 25.68 26.75 -4.28
CA MET A 1 25.61 25.33 -4.67
C MET A 1 26.39 24.58 -3.60
N SER A 2 25.69 23.99 -2.64
CA SER A 2 26.32 23.28 -1.52
C SER A 2 26.63 21.86 -1.97
N ASP A 3 27.91 21.53 -2.10
CA ASP A 3 28.38 20.14 -2.18
C ASP A 3 28.01 19.45 -0.87
N ALA A 4 27.10 18.48 -0.92
CA ALA A 4 26.91 17.57 0.20
C ALA A 4 28.14 16.65 0.23
N SER A 5 29.11 16.96 1.10
CA SER A 5 30.27 16.11 1.31
C SER A 5 29.81 14.78 1.87
N THR A 6 29.83 13.73 1.05
CA THR A 6 29.61 12.36 1.53
C THR A 6 30.78 11.96 2.42
N ASP A 7 30.57 11.94 3.73
CA ASP A 7 31.57 11.53 4.70
C ASP A 7 31.73 10.00 4.67
N PHE A 8 32.88 9.52 4.20
CA PHE A 8 33.21 8.10 4.22
C PHE A 8 34.03 7.75 5.47
N ILE A 9 33.65 6.65 6.14
CA ILE A 9 34.40 6.08 7.26
C ILE A 9 34.93 4.68 6.91
N ALA A 10 36.19 4.39 7.26
CA ALA A 10 36.78 3.08 7.04
C ALA A 10 36.49 2.15 8.23
N VAL A 11 35.82 1.03 7.97
CA VAL A 11 35.48 0.01 8.99
C VAL A 11 36.08 -1.32 8.60
N GLN A 12 36.79 -1.97 9.53
CA GLN A 12 37.28 -3.32 9.29
C GLN A 12 36.16 -4.35 9.46
N VAL A 13 35.95 -5.14 8.42
CA VAL A 13 34.92 -6.20 8.39
C VAL A 13 35.61 -7.55 8.18
N PRO A 14 35.33 -8.56 9.02
CA PRO A 14 35.82 -9.92 8.76
C PRO A 14 35.36 -10.40 7.37
N ALA A 15 36.28 -10.96 6.58
CA ALA A 15 36.05 -11.30 5.17
C ALA A 15 34.75 -12.09 4.91
N ARG A 16 34.40 -13.01 5.83
CA ARG A 16 33.17 -13.83 5.75
C ARG A 16 31.84 -13.04 5.79
N TYR A 17 31.86 -11.78 6.21
CA TYR A 17 30.67 -10.93 6.31
C TYR A 17 30.61 -9.85 5.23
N VAL A 18 31.62 -9.72 4.38
CA VAL A 18 31.70 -8.65 3.37
C VAL A 18 30.46 -8.65 2.46
N THR A 19 30.02 -9.80 1.98
CA THR A 19 28.80 -9.91 1.15
C THR A 19 27.56 -9.41 1.89
N ARG A 20 27.39 -9.75 3.18
CA ARG A 20 26.24 -9.31 3.99
C ARG A 20 26.26 -7.81 4.25
N VAL A 21 27.44 -7.22 4.38
CA VAL A 21 27.58 -5.76 4.53
C VAL A 21 27.17 -5.06 3.23
N TYR A 22 27.58 -5.57 2.08
CA TYR A 22 27.11 -5.03 0.79
C TYR A 22 25.59 -5.17 0.63
N GLU A 23 25.02 -6.32 0.96
CA GLU A 23 23.55 -6.51 0.94
C GLU A 23 22.82 -5.52 1.85
N LEU A 24 23.38 -5.26 3.05
CA LEU A 24 22.83 -4.30 3.99
C LEU A 24 22.89 -2.87 3.43
N ILE A 25 24.04 -2.44 2.91
CA ILE A 25 24.22 -1.10 2.31
C ILE A 25 23.25 -0.92 1.14
N SER A 26 23.20 -1.88 0.21
CA SER A 26 22.29 -1.81 -0.95
C SER A 26 20.80 -1.86 -0.56
N ARG A 27 20.45 -2.37 0.63
CA ARG A 27 19.09 -2.26 1.16
C ARG A 27 18.83 -0.86 1.71
N LEU A 28 19.75 -0.34 2.52
CA LEU A 28 19.64 1.01 3.09
C LEU A 28 19.58 2.08 1.99
N GLU A 29 20.40 1.98 0.95
CA GLU A 29 20.36 2.91 -0.19
C GLU A 29 19.01 2.91 -0.92
N ARG A 30 18.34 1.76 -1.00
CA ARG A 30 16.99 1.67 -1.58
C ARG A 30 15.95 2.30 -0.67
N GLU A 31 16.04 2.07 0.63
CA GLU A 31 15.16 2.69 1.63
C GLU A 31 15.34 4.22 1.62
N ASP A 32 16.58 4.71 1.59
CA ASP A 32 16.88 6.15 1.52
C ASP A 32 16.40 6.78 0.20
N ALA A 33 16.53 6.07 -0.92
CA ALA A 33 15.99 6.52 -2.20
C ALA A 33 14.45 6.61 -2.16
N GLU A 34 13.78 5.61 -1.58
CA GLU A 34 12.32 5.62 -1.39
C GLU A 34 11.87 6.75 -0.46
N ILE A 35 12.64 7.08 0.58
CA ILE A 35 12.37 8.21 1.49
C ILE A 35 12.60 9.55 0.79
N SER A 36 13.70 9.72 0.05
CA SER A 36 14.03 10.94 -0.68
C SER A 36 13.02 11.23 -1.80
N ASP A 37 12.52 10.19 -2.48
CA ASP A 37 11.45 10.30 -3.47
C ASP A 37 10.11 10.67 -2.81
N ALA A 38 9.85 10.18 -1.60
CA ALA A 38 8.67 10.56 -0.82
C ALA A 38 8.73 12.01 -0.29
N GLU A 39 9.92 12.51 0.05
CA GLU A 39 10.13 13.85 0.60
C GLU A 39 10.05 14.96 -0.46
N ASN A 40 10.38 14.64 -1.72
CA ASN A 40 10.21 15.54 -2.86
C ASN A 40 8.90 15.33 -3.64
N ALA A 41 8.06 14.38 -3.22
CA ALA A 41 6.78 14.15 -3.86
C ALA A 41 5.83 15.33 -3.57
N PRO A 42 5.06 15.82 -4.57
CA PRO A 42 3.97 16.74 -4.30
C PRO A 42 3.03 16.12 -3.25
N PRO A 43 2.40 16.93 -2.37
CA PRO A 43 1.53 16.40 -1.33
C PRO A 43 0.47 15.50 -1.95
N ALA A 44 0.34 14.29 -1.41
CA ALA A 44 -0.61 13.32 -1.91
C ALA A 44 -2.00 13.96 -1.96
N PRO A 45 -2.74 13.84 -3.09
CA PRO A 45 -4.06 14.45 -3.20
C PRO A 45 -4.97 13.88 -2.12
N ALA A 46 -5.78 14.74 -1.48
CA ALA A 46 -6.76 14.29 -0.51
C ALA A 46 -7.70 13.26 -1.16
N LEU A 47 -8.03 12.20 -0.43
CA LEU A 47 -8.99 11.22 -0.90
C LEU A 47 -10.38 11.86 -0.96
N THR A 48 -10.94 12.01 -2.15
CA THR A 48 -12.29 12.57 -2.34
C THR A 48 -13.28 11.49 -2.78
N LYS A 49 -14.57 11.77 -2.59
CA LYS A 49 -15.67 10.92 -3.03
C LYS A 49 -15.61 10.61 -4.53
N GLU A 50 -15.30 11.61 -5.36
CA GLU A 50 -15.20 11.47 -6.81
C GLU A 50 -14.02 10.56 -7.20
N LEU A 51 -12.89 10.70 -6.48
CA LEU A 51 -11.72 9.87 -6.71
C LEU A 51 -12.00 8.41 -6.33
N VAL A 52 -12.66 8.16 -5.19
CA VAL A 52 -13.05 6.80 -4.77
C VAL A 52 -14.04 6.18 -5.76
N ALA A 53 -15.03 6.94 -6.24
CA ALA A 53 -15.96 6.46 -7.25
C ALA A 53 -15.26 6.12 -8.57
N ARG A 54 -14.25 6.91 -8.97
CA ARG A 54 -13.41 6.62 -10.14
C ARG A 54 -12.56 5.37 -9.93
N MET A 55 -11.90 5.23 -8.77
CA MET A 55 -11.11 4.04 -8.42
C MET A 55 -11.97 2.77 -8.50
N TYR A 56 -13.19 2.82 -7.97
CA TYR A 56 -14.13 1.70 -8.02
C TYR A 56 -14.49 1.35 -9.47
N ARG A 57 -14.90 2.33 -10.28
CA ARG A 57 -15.30 2.09 -11.68
C ARG A 57 -14.16 1.57 -12.58
N GLU A 58 -12.93 1.97 -12.30
CA GLU A 58 -11.74 1.50 -13.03
C GLU A 58 -11.21 0.16 -12.49
N SER A 59 -11.76 -0.34 -11.39
CA SER A 59 -11.34 -1.60 -10.78
C SER A 59 -11.79 -2.80 -11.60
N LYS A 60 -11.07 -3.92 -11.44
CA LYS A 60 -11.56 -5.21 -11.92
C LYS A 60 -12.49 -5.80 -10.87
N GLU A 61 -13.32 -6.76 -11.25
CA GLU A 61 -14.27 -7.44 -10.35
C GLU A 61 -13.62 -7.87 -9.02
N SER A 62 -12.41 -8.44 -9.03
CA SER A 62 -11.72 -8.85 -7.81
C SER A 62 -11.32 -7.69 -6.88
N HIS A 63 -11.04 -6.52 -7.45
CA HIS A 63 -10.76 -5.29 -6.69
C HIS A 63 -12.04 -4.64 -6.20
N GLU A 64 -13.11 -4.68 -6.98
CA GLU A 64 -14.44 -4.21 -6.55
C GLU A 64 -14.94 -5.02 -5.36
N GLN A 65 -14.85 -6.35 -5.42
CA GLN A 65 -15.21 -7.25 -4.31
C GLN A 65 -14.36 -6.99 -3.06
N LEU A 66 -13.05 -6.76 -3.22
CA LEU A 66 -12.18 -6.36 -2.12
C LEU A 66 -12.64 -5.03 -1.48
N MET A 67 -12.93 -4.02 -2.30
CA MET A 67 -13.38 -2.71 -1.82
C MET A 67 -14.72 -2.80 -1.10
N LEU A 68 -15.68 -3.57 -1.64
CA LEU A 68 -16.98 -3.81 -1.02
C LEU A 68 -16.83 -4.55 0.31
N TYR A 69 -16.01 -5.60 0.36
CA TYR A 69 -15.77 -6.33 1.60
C TYR A 69 -15.25 -5.41 2.73
N LEU A 70 -14.27 -4.56 2.41
CA LEU A 70 -13.75 -3.59 3.38
C LEU A 70 -14.78 -2.51 3.74
N ALA A 71 -15.65 -2.12 2.81
CA ALA A 71 -16.74 -1.18 3.07
C ALA A 71 -17.85 -1.77 3.95
N ASP A 72 -18.08 -3.09 3.87
CA ASP A 72 -19.04 -3.79 4.72
C ASP A 72 -18.50 -3.96 6.16
N HIS A 73 -17.18 -3.98 6.33
CA HIS A 73 -16.50 -4.05 7.63
C HIS A 73 -15.86 -2.70 8.00
N ALA A 74 -16.54 -1.61 7.68
CA ALA A 74 -15.99 -0.28 7.86
C ALA A 74 -15.63 0.03 9.32
N GLY A 75 -14.45 0.61 9.53
CA GLY A 75 -13.90 0.89 10.86
C GLY A 75 -13.15 -0.27 11.51
N GLU A 76 -13.27 -1.49 10.97
CA GLU A 76 -12.60 -2.67 11.49
C GLU A 76 -11.29 -2.95 10.75
N TRP A 77 -10.28 -3.44 11.49
CA TRP A 77 -9.05 -3.94 10.89
C TRP A 77 -9.25 -5.38 10.45
N GLN A 78 -9.05 -5.65 9.17
CA GLN A 78 -9.21 -6.96 8.55
C GLN A 78 -7.85 -7.46 8.06
N THR A 79 -7.47 -8.66 8.46
CA THR A 79 -6.24 -9.32 7.99
C THR A 79 -6.39 -9.75 6.53
N THR A 80 -5.28 -9.85 5.79
CA THR A 80 -5.29 -10.45 4.44
C THR A 80 -5.88 -11.87 4.44
N ARG A 81 -5.81 -12.60 5.56
CA ARG A 81 -6.38 -13.95 5.70
C ARG A 81 -7.90 -13.93 5.79
N GLU A 82 -8.48 -12.99 6.54
CA GLU A 82 -9.93 -12.83 6.67
C GLU A 82 -10.54 -12.41 5.33
N ILE A 83 -9.92 -11.43 4.67
CA ILE A 83 -10.30 -11.00 3.33
C ILE A 83 -10.29 -12.18 2.36
N ALA A 84 -9.19 -12.96 2.34
CA ALA A 84 -9.09 -14.13 1.47
C ALA A 84 -10.18 -15.17 1.75
N LYS A 85 -10.48 -15.44 3.02
CA LYS A 85 -11.55 -16.34 3.42
C LYS A 85 -12.91 -15.84 2.93
N ALA A 86 -13.20 -14.55 3.07
CA ALA A 86 -14.47 -13.96 2.67
C ALA A 86 -14.67 -13.96 1.15
N LEU A 87 -13.59 -13.71 0.39
CA LEU A 87 -13.63 -13.72 -1.07
C LEU A 87 -13.54 -15.13 -1.69
N GLY A 88 -13.36 -16.18 -0.88
CA GLY A 88 -13.15 -17.54 -1.38
C GLY A 88 -11.82 -17.73 -2.10
N GLU A 89 -10.85 -16.86 -1.82
CA GLU A 89 -9.56 -16.77 -2.52
C GLU A 89 -8.39 -17.27 -1.67
N LYS A 90 -7.25 -17.54 -2.32
CA LYS A 90 -6.00 -17.83 -1.59
C LYS A 90 -5.41 -16.54 -1.04
N ARG A 91 -4.79 -16.60 0.15
CA ARG A 91 -4.09 -15.45 0.78
C ARG A 91 -3.10 -14.76 -0.18
N GLY A 92 -2.31 -15.55 -0.92
CA GLY A 92 -1.35 -15.02 -1.90
C GLY A 92 -2.01 -14.27 -3.06
N THR A 93 -3.20 -14.72 -3.48
CA THR A 93 -3.99 -14.07 -4.53
C THR A 93 -4.48 -12.69 -4.05
N VAL A 94 -5.05 -12.61 -2.85
CA VAL A 94 -5.47 -11.33 -2.25
C VAL A 94 -4.28 -10.40 -2.02
N GLY A 95 -3.14 -10.93 -1.56
CA GLY A 95 -1.89 -10.17 -1.47
C GLY A 95 -1.46 -9.57 -2.82
N ALA A 96 -1.60 -10.32 -3.90
CA ALA A 96 -1.33 -9.83 -5.25
C ALA A 96 -2.34 -8.75 -5.68
N TYR A 97 -3.62 -8.86 -5.31
CA TYR A 97 -4.63 -7.82 -5.58
C TYR A 97 -4.29 -6.51 -4.88
N LEU A 98 -3.98 -6.59 -3.58
CA LEU A 98 -3.57 -5.44 -2.76
C LEU A 98 -2.30 -4.78 -3.34
N SER A 99 -1.27 -5.56 -3.65
CA SER A 99 -0.04 -5.06 -4.25
C SER A 99 -0.29 -4.38 -5.61
N THR A 100 -1.10 -5.01 -6.46
CA THR A 100 -1.47 -4.46 -7.77
C THR A 100 -2.26 -3.16 -7.65
N PHE A 101 -3.17 -3.08 -6.67
CA PHE A 101 -3.91 -1.84 -6.40
C PHE A 101 -2.98 -0.75 -5.89
N SER A 102 -2.09 -1.04 -4.93
CA SER A 102 -1.12 -0.06 -4.42
C SER A 102 -0.26 0.53 -5.55
N ARG A 103 0.24 -0.31 -6.46
CA ARG A 103 0.97 0.16 -7.66
C ARG A 103 0.12 1.06 -8.54
N ARG A 104 -1.16 0.74 -8.71
CA ARG A 104 -2.10 1.57 -9.46
C ARG A 104 -2.36 2.90 -8.76
N ALA A 105 -2.52 2.88 -7.44
CA ALA A 105 -2.71 4.08 -6.61
C ALA A 105 -1.52 5.04 -6.76
N THR A 106 -0.29 4.55 -6.62
CA THR A 106 0.93 5.33 -6.86
C THR A 106 0.95 5.95 -8.25
N ASN A 107 0.68 5.15 -9.30
CA ASN A 107 0.85 5.61 -10.68
C ASN A 107 -0.31 6.46 -11.23
N ARG A 108 -1.54 6.28 -10.73
CA ARG A 108 -2.74 6.87 -11.33
C ARG A 108 -3.54 7.78 -10.41
N TYR A 109 -3.42 7.57 -9.10
CA TYR A 109 -4.26 8.23 -8.10
C TYR A 109 -3.43 9.06 -7.11
N GLY A 110 -2.19 9.40 -7.43
CA GLY A 110 -1.32 10.20 -6.57
C GLY A 110 -0.92 9.50 -5.26
N GLY A 111 -0.89 8.17 -5.26
CA GLY A 111 -0.47 7.37 -4.09
C GLY A 111 -1.57 7.11 -3.05
N VAL A 112 -2.77 7.69 -3.20
CA VAL A 112 -3.86 7.44 -2.26
C VAL A 112 -4.67 6.20 -2.59
N LYS A 113 -5.09 5.49 -1.55
CA LYS A 113 -5.93 4.29 -1.61
C LYS A 113 -7.12 4.47 -0.68
N PRO A 114 -8.26 3.79 -0.93
CA PRO A 114 -9.46 3.95 -0.12
C PRO A 114 -9.42 3.18 1.21
N TRP A 115 -8.26 2.64 1.60
CA TRP A 115 -8.07 1.96 2.88
C TRP A 115 -6.68 2.19 3.43
N GLU A 116 -6.55 2.09 4.74
CA GLU A 116 -5.29 2.12 5.46
C GLU A 116 -4.70 0.71 5.52
N SER A 117 -3.38 0.60 5.69
CA SER A 117 -2.75 -0.70 5.92
C SER A 117 -1.64 -0.54 6.95
N ARG A 118 -1.51 -1.53 7.83
CA ARG A 118 -0.47 -1.57 8.86
C ARG A 118 0.04 -2.99 9.04
N ASP A 119 1.30 -3.10 9.42
CA ASP A 119 1.87 -4.37 9.86
C ASP A 119 1.43 -4.64 11.31
N ILE A 120 1.10 -5.89 11.61
CA ILE A 120 0.94 -6.35 12.98
C ILE A 120 2.33 -6.41 13.62
N ALA A 121 2.44 -6.11 14.92
CA ALA A 121 3.70 -6.01 15.65
C ALA A 121 4.62 -7.26 15.58
N ASP A 122 4.09 -8.41 15.19
CA ASP A 122 4.85 -9.64 14.97
C ASP A 122 5.46 -9.76 13.56
N GLY A 123 5.19 -8.79 12.67
CA GLY A 123 5.62 -8.76 11.28
C GLY A 123 5.03 -9.88 10.41
N SER A 124 4.09 -10.67 10.94
CA SER A 124 3.60 -11.88 10.27
C SER A 124 2.46 -11.59 9.30
N GLN A 125 1.74 -10.49 9.53
CA GLN A 125 0.49 -10.17 8.87
C GLN A 125 0.32 -8.66 8.67
N VAL A 126 -0.43 -8.32 7.62
CA VAL A 126 -0.88 -6.97 7.30
C VAL A 126 -2.37 -6.90 7.55
N GLU A 127 -2.80 -5.85 8.24
CA GLU A 127 -4.20 -5.51 8.43
C GLU A 127 -4.58 -4.32 7.55
N HIS A 128 -5.84 -4.32 7.11
CA HIS A 128 -6.41 -3.29 6.25
C HIS A 128 -7.70 -2.77 6.86
N ARG A 129 -7.91 -1.45 6.81
CA ARG A 129 -9.12 -0.82 7.34
C ARG A 129 -9.62 0.26 6.40
N MET A 130 -10.92 0.27 6.14
CA MET A 130 -11.60 1.37 5.45
C MET A 130 -12.36 2.20 6.48
N THR A 131 -12.27 3.53 6.38
CA THR A 131 -13.04 4.41 7.28
C THR A 131 -14.53 4.36 6.91
N PRO A 132 -15.45 4.60 7.87
CA PRO A 132 -16.89 4.63 7.58
C PRO A 132 -17.27 5.61 6.47
N GLU A 133 -16.64 6.79 6.44
CA GLU A 133 -16.88 7.79 5.40
C GLU A 133 -16.53 7.27 3.99
N VAL A 134 -15.35 6.65 3.84
CA VAL A 134 -14.91 6.11 2.54
C VAL A 134 -15.74 4.90 2.14
N ALA A 135 -16.16 4.07 3.10
CA ALA A 135 -17.03 2.94 2.86
C ALA A 135 -18.37 3.34 2.23
N GLU A 136 -18.96 4.44 2.70
CA GLU A 136 -20.19 4.98 2.09
C GLU A 136 -19.95 5.42 0.64
N TRP A 137 -18.81 6.04 0.34
CA TRP A 137 -18.47 6.42 -1.04
C TRP A 137 -18.30 5.21 -1.96
N VAL A 138 -17.74 4.11 -1.46
CA VAL A 138 -17.62 2.84 -2.21
C VAL A 138 -19.00 2.23 -2.47
N LYS A 139 -19.87 2.16 -1.45
CA LYS A 139 -21.24 1.63 -1.59
C LYS A 139 -22.09 2.46 -2.54
N GLU A 140 -21.97 3.78 -2.49
CA GLU A 140 -22.64 4.65 -3.45
C GLU A 140 -22.12 4.45 -4.88
N ALA A 141 -20.81 4.23 -5.05
CA ALA A 141 -20.22 3.98 -6.35
C ALA A 141 -20.69 2.64 -6.94
N SER A 142 -20.81 1.59 -6.12
CA SER A 142 -21.27 0.28 -6.56
C SER A 142 -22.72 0.28 -7.02
N ALA A 143 -23.60 0.98 -6.29
CA ALA A 143 -25.01 1.14 -6.65
C ALA A 143 -25.21 1.80 -8.03
N LYS A 144 -24.30 2.71 -8.43
CA LYS A 144 -24.34 3.41 -9.73
C LYS A 144 -23.82 2.58 -10.90
N VAL A 145 -23.02 1.54 -10.65
CA VAL A 145 -22.50 0.65 -11.70
C VAL A 145 -23.49 -0.48 -12.00
N GLY A 146 -24.32 -0.86 -11.02
CA GLY A 146 -25.35 -1.90 -11.17
C GLY A 146 -26.72 -1.41 -11.68
N SER A 147 -26.90 -0.10 -11.89
CA SER A 147 -28.13 0.50 -12.45
C SER A 147 -27.99 0.83 -13.92
#